data_AF-A0A3D1TVL3-F1
#
_entry.id   AF-A0A3D1TVL3-F1
#
_cell.length_a   1.000
_cell.length_b   1.000
_cell.length_c   1.000
_cell.angle_alpha   90.00
_cell.angle_beta   90.00
_cell.angle_gamma   90.00
#
_symmetry.space_group_name_H-M   'P 1'
#
loop_
_entity.id
_entity.type
_entity.pdbx_description
1 polymer ?
#
loop_
_entity_poly.entity_id
_entity_poly.type
_entity_poly.pdbx_seq_one_letter_code
_entity_poly.pdbx_strand_id
1 'polypeptide(L)' 'MSQVSETEFELDADYIRHEIDIEARRRLGISGDELLARFESGELDDPGRVGDLLALADLLREHVAA' A
#
# COMPACT_ATOMS: atom_id res chain seq x y z
N MET A 1 -18.03 -23.63 18.63
CA MET A 1 -16.62 -23.28 18.43
C MET A 1 -16.47 -23.00 16.94
N SER A 2 -16.62 -21.74 16.50
CA SER A 2 -16.44 -21.41 15.09
C SER A 2 -14.96 -21.53 14.76
N GLN A 3 -14.64 -22.46 13.87
CA GLN A 3 -13.36 -22.50 13.17
C GLN A 3 -13.27 -21.18 12.38
N VAL A 4 -12.53 -20.22 12.92
CA VAL A 4 -12.04 -19.11 12.13
C VAL A 4 -10.95 -19.74 11.28
N SER A 5 -11.25 -19.98 10.01
CA SER A 5 -10.23 -20.35 9.04
C SER A 5 -9.27 -19.16 8.99
N GLU A 6 -8.10 -19.32 9.59
CA GLU A 6 -6.95 -18.44 9.38
C GLU A 6 -6.55 -18.63 7.92
N THR A 7 -7.26 -17.92 7.04
CA THR A 7 -6.83 -17.76 5.66
C THR A 7 -5.59 -16.88 5.75
N GLU A 8 -4.42 -17.51 5.88
CA GLU A 8 -3.14 -16.87 5.64
C GLU A 8 -3.20 -16.30 4.22
N PHE A 9 -3.58 -15.03 4.11
CA PHE A 9 -3.37 -14.26 2.91
C PHE A 9 -1.87 -14.04 2.85
N GLU A 10 -1.15 -14.89 2.10
CA GLU A 10 0.12 -14.47 1.50
C GLU A 10 -0.22 -13.28 0.61
N LEU A 11 -0.15 -12.09 1.18
CA LEU A 11 -0.12 -10.86 0.42
C LEU A 11 1.20 -10.86 -0.33
N ASP A 12 1.19 -11.41 -1.54
CA ASP A 12 2.30 -11.32 -2.45
C ASP A 12 2.66 -9.84 -2.65
N ALA A 13 3.95 -9.53 -2.63
CA ALA A 13 4.43 -8.17 -2.77
C ALA A 13 3.91 -7.52 -4.07
N ASP A 14 3.73 -8.32 -5.11
CA ASP A 14 3.15 -7.88 -6.38
C ASP A 14 1.67 -7.54 -6.26
N TYR A 15 0.91 -8.26 -5.42
CA TYR A 15 -0.50 -7.95 -5.15
C TYR A 15 -0.63 -6.63 -4.39
N ILE A 16 0.18 -6.40 -3.33
CA ILE A 16 0.12 -5.13 -2.58
C ILE A 16 0.53 -3.97 -3.49
N ARG A 17 1.58 -4.11 -4.31
CA ARG A 17 1.97 -3.09 -5.30
C ARG A 17 0.85 -2.78 -6.28
N HIS A 18 0.15 -3.80 -6.74
CA HIS A 18 -0.98 -3.64 -7.66
C HIS A 18 -2.13 -2.86 -7.01
N GLU A 19 -2.50 -3.17 -5.77
CA GLU A 19 -3.54 -2.45 -5.02
C GLU A 19 -3.17 -0.99 -4.75
N ILE A 20 -1.90 -0.73 -4.40
CA ILE A 20 -1.38 0.65 -4.23
C ILE A 20 -1.53 1.43 -5.55
N ASP A 21 -1.16 0.86 -6.69
CA ASP A 21 -1.26 1.53 -7.99
C ASP A 21 -2.72 1.81 -8.39
N ILE A 22 -3.63 0.84 -8.19
CA ILE A 22 -5.06 1.02 -8.49
C ILE A 22 -5.64 2.17 -7.66
N GLU A 23 -5.42 2.16 -6.35
CA GLU A 23 -6.05 3.11 -5.45
C GLU A 23 -5.37 4.49 -5.53
N ALA A 24 -4.06 4.57 -5.79
CA ALA A 24 -3.38 5.83 -6.11
C ALA A 24 -3.99 6.49 -7.36
N ARG A 25 -4.21 5.72 -8.44
CA ARG A 25 -4.85 6.23 -9.66
C ARG A 25 -6.27 6.70 -9.40
N ARG A 26 -7.03 5.92 -8.64
CA ARG A 26 -8.44 6.21 -8.35
C ARG A 26 -8.62 7.45 -7.49
N ARG A 27 -7.78 7.64 -6.47
CA ARG A 27 -7.93 8.70 -5.46
C ARG A 27 -7.19 9.98 -5.80
N LEU A 28 -6.02 9.86 -6.42
CA LEU A 28 -5.09 10.97 -6.67
C LEU A 28 -4.79 11.19 -8.16
N GLY A 29 -5.15 10.26 -9.04
CA GLY A 29 -4.86 10.37 -10.47
C GLY A 29 -3.38 10.15 -10.83
N ILE A 30 -2.59 9.57 -9.92
CA ILE A 30 -1.16 9.29 -10.09
C ILE A 30 -0.87 7.79 -9.96
N SER A 31 0.30 7.32 -10.38
CA SER A 31 0.71 5.93 -10.17
C SER A 31 1.05 5.66 -8.70
N GLY A 32 1.08 4.38 -8.33
CA GLY A 32 1.55 3.94 -7.01
C GLY A 32 3.00 4.38 -6.75
N ASP A 33 3.87 4.26 -7.74
CA ASP A 33 5.27 4.70 -7.62
C ASP A 33 5.40 6.21 -7.38
N GLU A 34 4.60 7.03 -8.08
CA GLU A 34 4.56 8.48 -7.88
C GLU A 34 4.03 8.84 -6.48
N LEU A 35 3.01 8.12 -5.99
CA LEU A 35 2.49 8.28 -4.63
C LEU A 35 3.61 8.04 -3.60
N LEU A 36 4.36 6.95 -3.74
CA LEU A 36 5.45 6.61 -2.82
C LEU A 36 6.58 7.64 -2.89
N ALA A 37 6.97 8.06 -4.09
CA ALA A 37 8.00 9.09 -4.27
C ALA A 37 7.61 10.42 -3.62
N ARG A 38 6.35 10.87 -3.79
CA ARG A 38 5.84 12.10 -3.17
C ARG A 38 5.71 11.98 -1.65
N PHE A 39 5.42 10.79 -1.13
CA PHE A 39 5.40 10.57 0.30
C PHE A 39 6.81 10.70 0.89
N GLU A 40 7.80 10.07 0.25
CA GLU A 40 9.20 10.12 0.65
C GLU A 40 9.80 11.52 0.53
N SER A 41 9.39 12.31 -0.47
CA SER A 41 9.81 13.71 -0.63
C SER A 41 9.05 14.69 0.26
N GLY A 42 7.96 14.25 0.92
CA GLY A 42 7.09 15.11 1.72
C GLY A 42 6.20 16.05 0.89
N GLU A 43 5.99 15.76 -0.39
CA GLU A 43 5.21 16.55 -1.35
C GLU A 43 3.76 16.06 -1.50
N LEU A 44 3.28 15.20 -0.59
CA LEU A 44 1.88 14.80 -0.57
C LEU A 44 1.01 15.91 0.04
N ASP A 45 0.14 16.50 -0.78
CA ASP A 45 -0.78 17.56 -0.36
C ASP A 45 -1.73 17.12 0.79
N ASP A 46 -2.17 15.86 0.78
CA ASP A 46 -3.04 15.30 1.82
C ASP A 46 -2.75 13.80 2.06
N PRO A 47 -1.77 13.46 2.92
CA PRO A 47 -1.42 12.08 3.23
C PRO A 47 -2.54 11.34 3.98
N GLY A 48 -3.48 12.06 4.61
CA GLY A 48 -4.61 11.45 5.31
C GLY A 48 -5.56 10.69 4.39
N ARG A 49 -5.66 11.07 3.10
CA ARG A 49 -6.53 10.41 2.10
C ARG A 49 -6.00 9.07 1.59
N VAL A 50 -4.73 8.78 1.86
CA VAL A 50 -4.02 7.58 1.38
C VAL A 50 -3.22 6.89 2.49
N GLY A 51 -3.49 7.20 3.76
CA GLY A 51 -2.77 6.62 4.90
C GLY A 51 -2.85 5.09 4.94
N ASP A 52 -3.93 4.51 4.44
CA ASP A 52 -4.10 3.06 4.24
C ASP A 52 -3.10 2.50 3.21
N LEU A 53 -2.88 3.20 2.09
CA LEU A 53 -1.91 2.79 1.07
C LEU A 53 -0.47 2.92 1.55
N LEU A 54 -0.19 3.93 2.36
CA LEU A 54 1.14 4.14 2.96
C LEU A 54 1.45 3.05 3.99
N ALA A 55 0.47 2.66 4.83
CA ALA A 55 0.63 1.55 5.75
C ALA A 55 0.89 0.22 5.04
N LEU A 56 0.22 -0.02 3.90
CA LEU A 56 0.47 -1.18 3.04
C LEU A 56 1.89 -1.15 2.43
N ALA A 57 2.37 0.03 2.04
CA ALA A 57 3.71 0.21 1.50
C ALA A 57 4.81 -0.02 2.55
N ASP A 58 4.58 0.36 3.81
CA ASP A 58 5.50 0.11 4.91
C ASP A 58 5.58 -1.39 5.23
N LEU A 59 4.44 -2.10 5.26
CA LEU A 59 4.39 -3.56 5.43
C LEU A 59 5.17 -4.31 4.32
N LEU A 60 5.04 -3.85 3.07
CA LEU A 60 5.83 -4.33 1.94
C LEU A 60 7.33 -4.18 2.18
N ARG A 61 7.75 -3.02 2.70
CA ARG A 61 9.16 -2.68 2.92
C ARG A 61 9.77 -3.55 4.02
N GLU A 62 9.03 -3.83 5.09
CA GLU A 62 9.45 -4.71 6.17
C GLU A 62 9.57 -6.18 5.74
N HIS A 63 8.68 -6.67 4.85
CA HIS A 63 8.74 -8.04 4.32
C HIS A 63 9.89 -8.26 3.33
N VAL A 64 10.25 -7.26 2.53
CA VAL A 64 11.35 -7.37 1.54
C VAL A 64 12.73 -7.20 2.19
N ALA A 65 12.81 -6.57 3.36
CA ALA A 65 14.06 -6.33 4.09
C ALA A 65 14.45 -7.47 5.06
N ALA A 66 13.57 -8.46 5.28
CA ALA A 66 13.78 -9.64 6.11
C ALA A 66 14.40 -10.81 5.34
#